data_AF-A0A1V6HEA8-F1
#
_entry.id   AF-A0A1V6HEA8-F1
#
_cell.length_a   1.000
_cell.length_b   1.000
_cell.length_c   1.000
_cell.angle_alpha   90.00
_cell.angle_beta   90.00
_cell.angle_gamma   90.00
#
_symmetry.space_group_name_H-M   'P 1'
#
loop_
_entity.id
_entity.type
_entity.pdbx_description
1 polymer ?
#
loop_
_entity_poly.entity_id
_entity_poly.type
_entity_poly.pdbx_seq_one_letter_code
_entity_poly.pdbx_strand_id
1 'polypeptide(L)'
;MGFVDVRDVAEIMVLLMDVEMKNERFIISSENLSYKELFKIITDTFEKKKPSFKLSPCILQLAWRICYPMTLFGFQPLITKEIANSASKQIFYDNTKIKNFLNYQFIPIKKSVADIGKIFIENQQKS
;
A
#
# COMPACT_ATOMS: atom_id res chain seq x y z
N MET A 1 -3.83 1.98 -7.41
CA MET A 1 -3.89 2.28 -5.96
C MET A 1 -2.77 3.24 -5.67
N GLY A 2 -2.99 4.22 -4.79
CA GLY A 2 -1.94 5.10 -4.32
C GLY A 2 -1.24 4.47 -3.14
N PHE A 3 0.08 4.36 -3.20
CA PHE A 3 0.91 3.88 -2.10
C PHE A 3 1.84 4.98 -1.62
N VAL A 4 2.11 5.01 -0.33
CA VAL A 4 3.03 5.95 0.30
C VAL A 4 3.68 5.31 1.52
N ASP A 5 4.92 5.71 1.82
CA ASP A 5 5.60 5.32 3.05
C ASP A 5 5.02 6.09 4.25
N VAL A 6 4.85 5.43 5.39
CA VAL A 6 4.31 6.06 6.61
C VAL A 6 5.21 7.20 7.10
N ARG A 7 6.53 7.11 6.86
CA ARG A 7 7.49 8.18 7.18
C ARG A 7 7.17 9.45 6.41
N ASP A 8 6.89 9.33 5.12
CA ASP A 8 6.54 10.48 4.27
C ASP A 8 5.23 11.11 4.74
N VAL A 9 4.24 10.30 5.13
CA VAL A 9 2.96 10.81 5.65
C VAL A 9 3.19 11.61 6.93
N ALA A 10 3.95 11.07 7.87
CA ALA A 10 4.24 11.75 9.14
C ALA A 10 5.01 13.06 8.92
N GLU A 11 6.03 13.05 8.07
CA GLU A 11 6.82 14.24 7.76
C GLU A 11 5.99 15.33 7.07
N ILE A 12 5.18 14.97 6.07
CA ILE A 12 4.27 15.90 5.41
C ILE A 12 3.26 16.47 6.40
N MET A 13 2.71 15.65 7.31
CA MET A 13 1.77 16.14 8.32
C MET A 13 2.41 17.18 9.24
N VAL A 14 3.66 16.97 9.66
CA VAL A 14 4.41 17.95 10.47
C VAL A 14 4.68 19.21 9.67
N LEU A 15 5.18 19.09 8.44
CA LEU A 15 5.45 20.24 7.57
C LEU A 15 4.20 21.08 7.33
N LEU A 16 3.03 20.46 7.15
CA LEU A 16 1.76 21.15 6.96
C LEU A 16 1.27 21.90 8.19
N MET A 17 1.72 21.55 9.41
CA MET A 17 1.36 22.30 10.63
C MET A 17 2.02 23.67 10.70
N ASP A 18 3.22 23.81 10.12
CA ASP A 18 3.99 25.06 10.15
C ASP A 18 3.57 26.05 9.06
N VAL A 19 2.62 25.68 8.19
CA VAL A 19 2.16 26.53 7.08
C VAL A 19 0.82 27.18 7.39
N GLU A 20 0.66 28.45 7.06
CA GLU A 20 -0.56 29.23 7.36
C GLU A 20 -1.79 28.87 6.51
N MET A 21 -1.72 27.80 5.69
CA MET A 21 -2.81 27.38 4.82
C MET A 21 -3.95 26.70 5.57
N LYS A 22 -5.17 27.19 5.38
CA LYS A 22 -6.39 26.65 5.97
C LYS A 22 -7.32 26.11 4.89
N ASN A 23 -8.06 25.05 5.21
CA ASN A 23 -9.10 24.44 4.37
C ASN A 23 -8.62 23.82 3.04
N GLU A 24 -7.34 23.45 2.96
CA GLU A 24 -6.78 22.83 1.77
C GLU A 24 -6.73 21.30 1.89
N ARG A 25 -7.07 20.63 0.79
CA ARG A 25 -6.96 19.16 0.67
C ARG A 25 -5.75 18.81 -0.16
N PHE A 26 -4.95 17.89 0.36
CA PHE A 26 -3.79 17.33 -0.30
C PHE A 26 -3.92 15.81 -0.40
N ILE A 27 -3.48 15.26 -1.53
CA ILE A 27 -3.41 13.81 -1.74
C ILE A 27 -1.97 13.40 -1.49
N ILE A 28 -1.76 12.55 -0.48
CA ILE A 28 -0.45 12.04 -0.08
C ILE A 28 -0.32 10.63 -0.67
N SER A 29 0.29 10.54 -1.85
CA SER A 29 0.57 9.27 -2.54
C SER A 29 1.91 9.40 -3.25
N SER A 30 2.84 8.48 -3.04
CA SER A 30 4.16 8.47 -3.70
C SER A 30 4.03 7.96 -5.14
N GLU A 31 3.46 6.75 -5.30
CA GLU A 31 3.36 6.06 -6.57
C GLU A 31 1.98 5.41 -6.75
N ASN A 32 1.53 5.35 -8.01
CA ASN A 32 0.32 4.63 -8.39
C ASN A 32 0.71 3.25 -8.92
N LEU A 33 0.52 2.21 -8.09
CA LEU A 33 0.84 0.84 -8.47
C LEU A 33 -0.42 -0.03 -8.50
N SER A 34 -0.37 -1.09 -9.31
CA SER A 34 -1.28 -2.22 -9.19
C SER A 34 -0.84 -3.15 -8.06
N TYR A 35 -1.77 -3.91 -7.49
CA TYR A 35 -1.42 -4.93 -6.49
C TYR A 35 -0.39 -5.94 -7.03
N LYS A 36 -0.48 -6.29 -8.32
CA LYS A 36 0.49 -7.18 -8.97
C LYS A 36 1.91 -6.61 -8.92
N GLU A 37 2.07 -5.31 -9.18
CA GLU A 37 3.38 -4.64 -9.12
C GLU A 37 3.89 -4.57 -7.68
N LEU A 38 3.04 -4.21 -6.72
CA LEU A 38 3.41 -4.21 -5.30
C LEU A 38 3.87 -5.61 -4.85
N PHE A 39 3.10 -6.65 -5.14
CA PHE A 39 3.47 -8.02 -4.78
C PHE A 39 4.77 -8.47 -5.44
N LYS A 40 5.02 -8.04 -6.69
CA LYS A 40 6.29 -8.31 -7.37
C LYS A 40 7.47 -7.67 -6.62
N ILE A 41 7.34 -6.39 -6.23
CA ILE A 41 8.35 -5.66 -5.44
C ILE A 41 8.62 -6.38 -4.11
N ILE A 42 7.57 -6.83 -3.43
CA ILE A 42 7.68 -7.61 -2.18
C ILE A 42 8.44 -8.91 -2.44
N THR A 43 8.02 -9.72 -3.41
CA THR A 43 8.69 -11.00 -3.68
C THR A 43 10.14 -10.85 -4.09
N ASP A 44 10.47 -9.80 -4.86
CA ASP A 44 11.84 -9.47 -5.24
C ASP A 44 12.69 -9.11 -4.01
N THR A 45 12.10 -8.49 -2.99
CA THR A 45 12.79 -8.11 -1.74
C THR A 45 13.06 -9.31 -0.82
N PHE A 46 12.12 -10.26 -0.74
CA PHE A 46 12.24 -11.43 0.13
C PHE A 46 12.91 -12.64 -0.55
N GLU A 47 13.43 -12.50 -1.77
CA GLU A 47 13.95 -13.59 -2.61
C GLU A 47 13.00 -14.80 -2.73
N LYS A 48 11.69 -14.55 -2.60
CA LYS A 48 10.64 -15.58 -2.66
C LYS A 48 10.13 -15.74 -4.08
N LYS A 49 9.54 -16.91 -4.37
CA LYS A 49 8.93 -17.19 -5.68
C LYS A 49 7.95 -16.07 -6.04
N LYS A 50 8.16 -15.47 -7.22
CA LYS A 50 7.28 -14.44 -7.79
C LYS A 50 5.84 -14.95 -7.86
N PRO A 51 4.84 -14.07 -7.69
CA PRO A 51 3.44 -14.45 -7.85
C PRO A 51 3.20 -14.86 -9.30
N SER A 52 3.12 -16.17 -9.55
CA SER A 52 2.91 -16.76 -10.88
C SER A 52 1.44 -16.78 -11.29
N PHE A 53 0.53 -16.76 -10.31
CA PHE A 53 -0.91 -16.81 -10.55
C PHE A 53 -1.51 -15.42 -10.67
N LYS A 54 -2.14 -15.14 -11.80
CA LYS A 54 -2.95 -13.93 -11.99
C LYS A 54 -4.27 -14.12 -11.23
N LEU A 55 -4.46 -13.37 -10.15
CA LEU A 55 -5.76 -13.27 -9.50
C LEU A 55 -6.71 -12.50 -10.43
N SER A 56 -7.57 -13.23 -11.14
CA SER A 56 -8.62 -12.61 -11.97
C SER A 56 -9.73 -12.06 -11.07
N PRO A 57 -10.49 -11.04 -11.51
CA PRO A 57 -11.61 -10.50 -10.74
C PRO A 57 -12.62 -11.56 -10.31
N CYS A 58 -12.81 -12.62 -11.11
CA CYS A 58 -13.68 -13.75 -10.77
C CYS A 58 -13.14 -14.54 -9.57
N ILE A 59 -11.83 -14.84 -9.57
CA ILE A 59 -11.16 -15.55 -8.46
C ILE A 59 -11.22 -14.70 -7.18
N LEU A 60 -10.92 -13.40 -7.28
CA LEU A 60 -11.02 -12.48 -6.15
C LEU A 60 -12.45 -12.40 -5.60
N GLN A 61 -13.46 -12.40 -6.48
CA GLN A 61 -14.86 -12.42 -6.07
C GLN A 61 -15.28 -13.70 -5.34
N LEU A 62 -14.77 -14.85 -5.77
CA LEU A 62 -15.04 -16.12 -5.11
C LEU A 62 -14.30 -16.20 -3.76
N ALA A 63 -13.05 -15.75 -3.71
CA ALA A 63 -12.21 -15.80 -2.51
C ALA A 63 -12.80 -15.01 -1.35
N TRP A 64 -13.26 -13.76 -1.54
CA TRP A 64 -13.85 -13.00 -0.44
C TRP A 64 -15.16 -13.61 0.07
N ARG A 65 -15.95 -14.25 -0.80
CA ARG A 65 -17.20 -14.94 -0.40
C ARG A 65 -16.92 -16.18 0.46
N ILE A 66 -15.81 -16.88 0.20
CA ILE A 66 -15.37 -18.03 1.00
C ILE A 66 -14.78 -17.57 2.35
N CYS A 67 -14.01 -16.48 2.36
CA CYS A 67 -13.44 -15.94 3.59
C CYS A 67 -14.47 -15.22 4.48
N TYR A 68 -15.53 -14.66 3.90
CA TYR A 68 -16.56 -13.92 4.63
C TYR A 68 -17.19 -14.69 5.81
N PRO A 69 -17.65 -15.95 5.68
CA PRO A 69 -18.22 -16.69 6.81
C PRO A 69 -17.21 -16.97 7.94
N MET A 70 -15.90 -16.98 7.66
CA MET A 70 -14.88 -17.14 8.72
C MET A 70 -14.89 -15.97 9.72
N THR A 71 -15.39 -14.79 9.31
CA THR A 71 -15.55 -13.64 10.21
C THR A 71 -16.54 -13.90 11.34
N LEU A 72 -17.54 -14.75 11.11
CA LEU A 72 -18.51 -15.16 12.15
C LEU A 72 -17.86 -16.00 13.25
N PHE A 73 -16.73 -16.65 12.95
CA PHE A 73 -15.95 -17.44 13.89
C PHE A 73 -14.79 -16.63 14.51
N GLY A 74 -14.77 -15.31 14.33
CA GLY A 74 -13.75 -14.42 14.90
C GLY A 74 -12.43 -14.36 14.13
N PHE A 75 -12.34 -14.99 12.95
CA PHE A 75 -11.14 -14.91 12.12
C PHE A 75 -11.11 -13.63 11.29
N GLN A 76 -9.93 -13.00 11.21
CA GLN A 76 -9.72 -11.87 10.30
C GLN A 76 -9.51 -12.39 8.86
N PRO A 77 -10.36 -12.01 7.90
CA PRO A 77 -10.29 -12.53 6.55
C PRO A 77 -9.11 -11.90 5.80
N LEU A 78 -8.24 -12.74 5.24
CA LEU A 78 -7.09 -12.30 4.41
C LEU A 78 -7.53 -11.54 3.15
N ILE A 79 -8.68 -11.90 2.58
CA ILE A 79 -9.25 -11.28 1.39
C ILE A 79 -10.66 -10.77 1.71
N THR A 80 -10.81 -9.46 1.81
CA THR A 80 -12.11 -8.80 1.98
C THR A 80 -12.71 -8.38 0.64
N LYS A 81 -13.99 -8.01 0.65
CA LYS A 81 -14.66 -7.44 -0.51
C LYS A 81 -13.99 -6.13 -0.97
N GLU A 82 -13.47 -5.30 -0.07
CA GLU A 82 -12.74 -4.09 -0.47
C GLU A 82 -11.43 -4.44 -1.17
N ILE A 83 -10.68 -5.42 -0.66
CA ILE A 83 -9.43 -5.90 -1.28
C ILE A 83 -9.72 -6.45 -2.68
N ALA A 84 -10.79 -7.25 -2.84
CA ALA A 84 -11.19 -7.79 -4.14
C ALA A 84 -11.52 -6.70 -5.18
N ASN A 85 -12.27 -5.68 -4.75
CA ASN A 85 -12.68 -4.58 -5.61
C ASN A 85 -11.53 -3.63 -5.94
N SER A 86 -10.70 -3.28 -4.95
CA SER A 86 -9.55 -2.39 -5.10
C SER A 86 -8.45 -3.04 -5.94
N ALA A 87 -8.21 -4.35 -5.79
CA ALA A 87 -7.25 -5.08 -6.61
C ALA A 87 -7.61 -5.14 -8.10
N SER A 88 -8.90 -5.07 -8.40
CA SER A 88 -9.40 -5.11 -9.78
C SER A 88 -9.46 -3.73 -10.46
N LYS A 89 -9.29 -2.63 -9.71
CA LYS A 89 -9.42 -1.25 -10.21
C LYS A 89 -8.06 -0.56 -10.31
N GLN A 90 -7.82 0.11 -11.44
CA GLN A 90 -6.73 1.08 -11.56
C GLN A 90 -7.23 2.44 -11.09
N ILE A 91 -6.85 2.82 -9.87
CA ILE A 91 -7.07 4.17 -9.34
C ILE A 91 -5.73 4.90 -9.40
N PHE A 92 -5.72 6.05 -10.07
CA PHE A 92 -4.59 6.96 -10.17
C PHE A 92 -4.86 8.19 -9.30
N TYR A 93 -3.88 8.51 -8.47
CA TYR A 93 -3.88 9.67 -7.58
C TYR A 93 -2.85 10.68 -8.08
N ASP A 94 -3.25 11.95 -8.14
CA ASP A 94 -2.37 13.05 -8.48
C ASP A 94 -1.80 13.68 -7.20
N ASN A 95 -0.47 13.69 -7.09
CA ASN A 95 0.30 14.24 -5.97
C ASN A 95 1.04 15.53 -6.33
N THR A 96 0.83 16.09 -7.53
CA THR A 96 1.53 17.29 -8.01
C THR A 96 1.35 18.48 -7.08
N LYS A 97 0.14 18.65 -6.52
CA LYS A 97 -0.16 19.75 -5.60
C LYS A 97 0.75 19.75 -4.37
N ILE A 98 0.89 18.61 -3.67
CA ILE A 98 1.71 18.53 -2.46
C ILE A 98 3.20 18.56 -2.78
N LYS A 99 3.62 17.91 -3.89
CA LYS A 99 5.00 17.95 -4.37
C LYS A 99 5.46 19.37 -4.65
N ASN A 100 4.67 20.14 -5.38
CA ASN A 100 5.02 21.52 -5.75
C ASN A 100 4.94 22.46 -4.55
N PHE A 101 3.96 22.26 -3.67
CA PHE A 101 3.75 23.11 -2.51
C PHE A 101 4.87 23.00 -1.47
N LEU A 102 5.28 21.76 -1.13
CA LEU A 102 6.33 21.51 -0.15
C LEU A 102 7.72 21.28 -0.77
N ASN A 103 7.83 21.30 -2.10
CA ASN A 103 9.00 20.83 -2.84
C ASN A 103 9.47 19.43 -2.36
N TYR A 104 8.51 18.54 -2.09
CA TYR A 104 8.75 17.28 -1.39
C TYR A 104 9.09 16.13 -2.35
N GLN A 105 10.06 15.30 -1.96
CA GLN A 105 10.44 14.09 -2.67
C GLN A 105 10.06 12.86 -1.86
N PHE A 106 9.04 12.14 -2.32
CA PHE A 106 8.60 10.90 -1.69
C PHE A 106 9.64 9.79 -1.79
N ILE A 107 9.65 8.92 -0.78
CA ILE A 107 10.40 7.68 -0.80
C ILE A 107 9.77 6.74 -1.84
N PRO A 108 10.57 6.17 -2.76
CA PRO A 108 10.07 5.18 -3.71
C PRO A 108 9.56 3.93 -2.99
N ILE A 109 8.45 3.36 -3.47
CA ILE A 109 7.81 2.22 -2.80
C ILE A 109 8.75 1.01 -2.73
N LYS A 110 9.58 0.80 -3.76
CA LYS A 110 10.60 -0.24 -3.75
C LYS A 110 11.57 -0.12 -2.57
N LYS A 111 11.99 1.10 -2.21
CA LYS A 111 12.88 1.35 -1.07
C LYS A 111 12.15 1.13 0.24
N SER A 112 10.92 1.63 0.35
CA SER A 112 10.05 1.40 1.52
C SER A 112 9.88 -0.09 1.83
N VAL A 113 9.55 -0.89 0.82
CA VAL A 113 9.38 -2.34 0.96
C VAL A 113 10.70 -3.03 1.38
N ALA A 114 11.84 -2.58 0.85
CA ALA A 114 13.15 -3.12 1.24
C ALA A 114 13.49 -2.82 2.72
N ASP A 115 13.32 -1.56 3.13
CA ASP A 115 13.59 -1.13 4.51
C ASP A 115 12.74 -1.91 5.52
N ILE A 116 11.42 -1.97 5.27
CA ILE A 116 10.46 -2.64 6.16
C ILE A 116 10.63 -4.17 6.09
N GLY A 117 10.90 -4.72 4.91
CA GLY A 117 11.14 -6.15 4.73
C GLY A 117 12.32 -6.65 5.57
N LYS A 118 13.40 -5.85 5.64
CA LYS A 118 14.56 -6.14 6.49
C LYS A 118 14.19 -6.15 7.98
N ILE A 119 13.50 -5.10 8.44
CA ILE A 119 13.04 -4.99 9.84
C ILE A 119 12.13 -6.17 10.22
N PHE A 120 11.24 -6.58 9.31
CA PHE A 120 10.35 -7.72 9.52
C PHE A 120 11.11 -9.03 9.71
N ILE A 121 12.13 -9.30 8.89
CA ILE A 121 12.97 -10.50 8.99
C ILE A 121 13.74 -10.51 10.31
N GLU A 122 14.34 -9.37 10.70
CA GLU A 122 15.10 -9.24 11.95
C GLU A 122 14.22 -9.48 13.18
N ASN A 123 12.97 -9.01 13.17
CA ASN A 123 12.04 -9.22 14.27
C ASN A 123 11.51 -10.67 14.35
N GLN A 124 11.39 -11.38 13.23
CA GLN A 124 11.00 -12.80 13.21
C GLN A 124 12.08 -13.73 13.75
N GLN A 125 13.37 -13.37 13.63
CA GLN A 125 14.48 -14.16 14.16
C GLN A 125 14.67 -13.99 15.68
N LYS A 126 14.06 -12.96 16.28
CA LYS A 126 14.15 -12.64 17.71
C LYS A 126 13.00 -13.21 18.54
N SER A 127 12.06 -13.94 17.93
CA SER A 127 10.86 -14.46 18.60
C SER A 127 10.80 -15.98 18.64
#